data_AF-I3SK81-F1
#
_entry.id   AF-I3SK81-F1
#
_cell.length_a   1.000
_cell.length_b   1.000
_cell.length_c   1.000
_cell.angle_alpha   90.00
_cell.angle_beta   90.00
_cell.angle_gamma   90.00
#
_symmetry.space_group_name_H-M   'P 1'
#
loop_
_entity.id
_entity.type
_entity.pdbx_description
1 polymer ?
#
loop_
_entity_poly.entity_id
_entity_poly.type
_entity_poly.pdbx_seq_one_letter_code
_entity_poly.pdbx_strand_id
1 'polypeptide(L)' 'MQLDEEIQSKIAKVRHEVEDYAKQFPTIGFEKETMKYSS' A
#
# COMPACT_ATOMS: atom_id res chain seq x y z
N MET A 1 5.31 -25.06 -1.06
CA MET A 1 6.21 -24.23 -0.22
C MET A 1 6.95 -23.17 -1.05
N GLN A 2 7.92 -23.51 -1.92
CA GLN A 2 8.65 -22.48 -2.70
C GLN A 2 7.76 -21.67 -3.67
N LEU A 3 6.81 -22.33 -4.35
CA LEU A 3 5.84 -21.66 -5.22
C LEU A 3 4.92 -20.72 -4.44
N ASP A 4 4.54 -21.10 -3.21
CA ASP A 4 3.68 -20.29 -2.35
C ASP A 4 4.41 -19.03 -1.90
N GLU A 5 5.69 -19.14 -1.51
CA GLU A 5 6.54 -18.00 -1.16
C GLU A 5 6.73 -17.03 -2.33
N GLU A 6 6.93 -17.55 -3.55
CA GLU A 6 7.04 -16.72 -4.76
C GLU A 6 5.73 -15.97 -5.06
N ILE A 7 4.58 -16.64 -4.90
CA ILE A 7 3.26 -16.02 -5.08
C ILE A 7 3.03 -14.94 -4.02
N GLN A 8 3.33 -15.20 -2.74
CA GLN A 8 3.20 -14.21 -1.68
C GLN A 8 4.11 -13.00 -1.91
N SER A 9 5.32 -13.20 -2.40
CA SER A 9 6.24 -12.12 -2.76
C SER A 9 5.66 -11.23 -3.87
N LYS A 10 5.08 -11.83 -4.92
CA LYS A 10 4.43 -11.08 -6.01
C LYS A 10 3.21 -10.30 -5.53
N ILE A 11 2.39 -10.89 -4.66
CA ILE A 11 1.23 -10.20 -4.06
C ILE A 11 1.70 -9.01 -3.21
N ALA A 12 2.72 -9.21 -2.37
CA ALA A 12 3.28 -8.13 -1.55
C ALA A 12 3.81 -6.98 -2.41
N LYS A 13 4.51 -7.29 -3.51
CA LYS A 13 5.00 -6.30 -4.46
C LYS A 13 3.86 -5.46 -5.06
N VAL A 14 2.83 -6.12 -5.61
CA VAL A 14 1.70 -5.42 -6.24
C VAL A 14 0.95 -4.57 -5.21
N ARG A 15 0.76 -5.07 -3.98
CA ARG A 15 0.15 -4.29 -2.90
C ARG A 15 0.92 -3.00 -2.62
N HIS A 16 2.25 -3.08 -2.49
CA HIS A 16 3.08 -1.90 -2.26
C HIS A 16 3.00 -0.90 -3.43
N GLU A 17 3.05 -1.37 -4.67
CA GLU A 17 2.92 -0.50 -5.85
C GLU A 17 1.57 0.23 -5.89
N VAL A 18 0.49 -0.47 -5.52
CA VAL A 18 -0.86 0.12 -5.43
C VAL A 18 -0.95 1.16 -4.30
N GLU A 19 -0.42 0.84 -3.11
CA GLU A 19 -0.41 1.75 -1.97
C GLU A 19 0.39 3.02 -2.26
N ASP A 20 1.58 2.89 -2.82
CA ASP A 20 2.44 4.03 -3.18
C ASP A 20 1.81 4.91 -4.25
N TYR A 21 1.13 4.32 -5.23
CA TYR A 21 0.39 5.06 -6.24
C TYR A 21 -0.80 5.81 -5.63
N ALA A 22 -1.60 5.14 -4.79
CA ALA A 22 -2.77 5.75 -4.15
C ALA A 22 -2.38 6.93 -3.24
N LYS A 23 -1.25 6.85 -2.53
CA LYS A 23 -0.72 7.90 -1.64
C LYS A 23 -0.37 9.22 -2.35
N GLN A 24 -0.29 9.24 -3.68
CA GLN A 24 -0.02 10.45 -4.48
C GLN A 24 -1.26 11.35 -4.61
N PHE A 25 -2.45 10.80 -4.41
CA PHE A 25 -3.71 11.53 -4.51
C PHE A 25 -4.10 12.13 -3.15
N PRO A 26 -4.83 13.26 -3.14
CA PRO A 26 -5.33 13.85 -1.90
C PRO A 26 -6.32 12.93 -1.21
N THR A 27 -6.31 12.94 0.12
CA THR A 27 -7.34 12.29 0.93
C THR A 27 -8.63 13.11 0.87
N ILE A 28 -9.76 12.45 0.68
CA ILE A 28 -11.06 13.12 0.58
C ILE A 28 -11.74 13.11 1.95
N GLY A 29 -12.12 14.30 2.44
CA GLY A 29 -12.90 14.45 3.67
C GLY A 29 -12.08 14.49 4.96
N PHE A 30 -10.75 14.41 4.89
CA PHE A 30 -9.84 14.65 6.02
C PHE A 30 -8.42 14.99 5.54
N GLU A 31 -7.68 15.71 6.38
CA GLU A 31 -6.28 16.06 6.14
C GLU A 31 -5.37 14.90 6.50
N LYS A 32 -4.42 14.56 5.61
CA LYS A 32 -3.47 13.46 5.80
C LYS A 32 -2.63 13.64 7.07
N GLU A 33 -2.31 14.88 7.41
CA GLU A 33 -1.53 15.31 8.56
C GLU A 33 -2.20 14.96 9.89
N THR A 34 -3.53 14.77 9.89
CA THR A 34 -4.32 14.42 11.08
C THR A 34 -4.55 12.92 11.25
N MET A 35 -4.07 12.11 10.29
CA MET A 35 -4.27 10.66 10.33
C MET A 35 -3.48 10.02 11.48
N LYS A 36 -4.12 9.06 12.16
CA LYS A 36 -3.47 8.23 13.20
C LYS A 36 -2.30 7.39 12.65
N TYR A 37 -2.35 7.03 11.37
CA TYR A 37 -1.33 6.24 10.69
C TYR A 37 -0.87 7.01 9.46
N SER A 38 0.36 7.52 9.52
CA SER A 38 0.93 8.43 8.53
C SER A 38 2.06 7.82 7.70
N SER A 39 2.40 6.55 7.94
CA SER A 39 3.42 5.76 7.22
C SER A 39 2.80 4.61 6.44
#